data_AF-A0A7Y4UHN3-F1
#
_entry.id   AF-A0A7Y4UHN3-F1
#
_cell.length_a   1.000
_cell.length_b   1.000
_cell.length_c   1.000
_cell.angle_alpha   90.00
_cell.angle_beta   90.00
_cell.angle_gamma   90.00
#
_symmetry.space_group_name_H-M   'P 1'
#
loop_
_entity.id
_entity.type
_entity.pdbx_description
1 polymer ?
#
loop_
_entity_poly.entity_id
_entity_poly.type
_entity_poly.pdbx_seq_one_letter_code
_entity_poly.pdbx_strand_id
1 'polypeptide(L)'
;MEKRQQRRTEYGTLYEIVSEILFRHDLMEINFGHNTDEYEPEVDTILPRLKECSSALDVRKVIHQEFVVWFDAEEAGSEQDYETIAQEVWAAWLKAKN
;
A
#
# COMPACT_ATOMS: atom_id res chain seq x y z
N MET A 1 -18.30 5.87 -4.91
CA MET A 1 -17.38 6.58 -5.82
C MET A 1 -16.85 7.87 -5.22
N GLU A 2 -17.62 8.61 -4.39
CA GLU A 2 -17.18 9.91 -3.81
C GLU A 2 -16.00 9.84 -2.83
N LYS A 3 -15.91 8.81 -1.97
CA LYS A 3 -14.79 8.69 -1.00
C LYS A 3 -13.42 8.52 -1.66
N ARG A 4 -13.39 7.98 -2.88
CA ARG A 4 -12.18 7.62 -3.64
C ARG A 4 -11.49 8.83 -4.26
N GLN A 5 -12.28 9.72 -4.88
CA GLN A 5 -11.76 11.01 -5.35
C GLN A 5 -11.26 11.87 -4.17
N GLN A 6 -11.90 11.76 -3.00
CA GLN A 6 -11.54 12.52 -1.82
C GLN A 6 -10.13 12.17 -1.32
N ARG A 7 -9.78 10.89 -1.22
CA ARG A 7 -8.43 10.45 -0.78
C ARG A 7 -7.34 10.66 -1.82
N ARG A 8 -7.65 10.51 -3.12
CA ARG A 8 -6.73 10.94 -4.20
C ARG A 8 -6.45 12.44 -4.15
N THR A 9 -7.43 13.25 -3.78
CA THR A 9 -7.24 14.70 -3.62
C THR A 9 -6.47 15.04 -2.33
N GLU A 10 -6.69 14.29 -1.25
CA GLU A 10 -6.05 14.51 0.06
C GLU A 10 -4.57 14.11 0.07
N TYR A 11 -4.22 12.97 -0.53
CA TYR A 11 -2.84 12.46 -0.57
C TYR A 11 -2.13 12.74 -1.90
N GLY A 12 -2.84 13.15 -2.94
CA GLY A 12 -2.28 13.60 -4.23
C GLY A 12 -1.26 12.61 -4.80
N THR A 13 -0.06 13.10 -5.08
CA THR A 13 1.05 12.33 -5.65
C THR A 13 1.48 11.14 -4.80
N LEU A 14 1.31 11.19 -3.47
CA LEU A 14 1.65 10.06 -2.61
C LEU A 14 0.74 8.85 -2.89
N TYR A 15 -0.55 9.09 -3.16
CA TYR A 15 -1.50 8.03 -3.50
C TYR A 15 -1.04 7.30 -4.78
N GLU A 16 -0.67 8.07 -5.80
CA GLU A 16 -0.20 7.54 -7.08
C GLU A 16 1.11 6.74 -6.91
N ILE A 17 2.06 7.26 -6.13
CA ILE A 17 3.33 6.58 -5.87
C ILE A 17 3.11 5.26 -5.12
N VAL A 18 2.28 5.24 -4.07
CA VAL A 18 2.03 4.01 -3.29
C VAL A 18 1.29 2.98 -4.13
N SER A 19 0.31 3.40 -4.93
CA SER A 19 -0.38 2.52 -5.88
C SER A 19 0.58 1.93 -6.92
N GLU A 20 1.48 2.75 -7.48
CA GLU A 20 2.50 2.28 -8.42
C GLU A 20 3.48 1.30 -7.78
N ILE A 21 3.92 1.55 -6.54
CA ILE A 21 4.81 0.64 -5.81
C ILE A 21 4.13 -0.72 -5.61
N LEU A 22 2.88 -0.75 -5.16
CA LEU A 22 2.13 -1.99 -4.98
C LEU A 22 1.96 -2.73 -6.32
N PHE A 23 1.62 -2.01 -7.39
CA PHE A 23 1.48 -2.58 -8.73
C PHE A 23 2.81 -3.14 -9.27
N ARG A 24 3.93 -2.45 -9.04
CA ARG A 24 5.25 -2.85 -9.57
C ARG A 24 5.81 -4.09 -8.90
N HIS A 25 5.50 -4.28 -7.62
CA HIS A 25 6.00 -5.43 -6.87
C HIS A 25 5.13 -6.68 -7.01
N ASP A 26 3.89 -6.56 -7.51
CA ASP A 26 2.98 -7.67 -7.86
C ASP A 26 3.11 -8.89 -6.92
N LEU A 27 3.00 -8.64 -5.61
CA LEU A 27 3.35 -9.60 -4.55
C LEU A 27 2.60 -10.92 -4.59
N MET A 28 1.52 -11.00 -5.38
CA MET A 28 0.63 -12.15 -5.39
C MET A 28 0.48 -12.77 -6.79
N GLU A 29 1.11 -12.23 -7.84
CA GLU A 29 0.74 -12.54 -9.25
C GLU A 29 -0.79 -12.48 -9.47
N ILE A 30 -1.52 -11.66 -8.69
CA ILE A 30 -2.99 -11.54 -8.74
C ILE A 30 -3.44 -10.67 -9.92
N ASN A 31 -2.53 -10.20 -10.77
CA ASN A 31 -2.88 -9.67 -12.09
C ASN A 31 -3.43 -10.76 -13.03
N PHE A 32 -4.65 -11.25 -12.75
CA PHE A 32 -5.50 -11.91 -13.74
C PHE A 32 -6.17 -10.90 -14.69
N GLY A 33 -6.00 -9.58 -14.45
CA GLY A 33 -6.62 -8.53 -15.25
C GLY A 33 -5.81 -7.23 -15.23
N HIS A 34 -5.67 -6.61 -16.40
CA HIS A 34 -4.97 -5.36 -16.65
C HIS A 34 -5.69 -4.13 -16.02
N ASN A 35 -5.98 -4.15 -14.72
CA ASN A 35 -6.67 -3.05 -14.03
C ASN A 35 -5.88 -2.61 -12.80
N THR A 36 -5.15 -1.51 -12.95
CA THR A 36 -4.48 -0.78 -11.85
C THR A 36 -5.45 -0.24 -10.79
N ASP A 37 -6.77 -0.35 -11.03
CA ASP A 37 -7.84 0.03 -10.10
C ASP A 37 -8.07 -1.02 -8.97
N GLU A 38 -7.41 -2.18 -9.03
CA GLU A 38 -7.62 -3.28 -8.07
C GLU A 38 -6.97 -3.05 -6.69
N TYR A 39 -5.91 -2.23 -6.61
CA TYR A 39 -5.19 -1.94 -5.34
C TYR A 39 -5.66 -0.65 -4.64
N GLU A 40 -6.65 0.06 -5.20
CA GLU A 40 -7.20 1.28 -4.61
C GLU A 40 -7.75 1.09 -3.17
N PRO A 41 -8.42 -0.02 -2.79
CA PRO A 41 -8.92 -0.18 -1.43
C PRO A 41 -7.81 -0.37 -0.37
N GLU A 42 -6.70 -1.03 -0.72
CA GLU A 42 -5.55 -1.25 0.15
C GLU A 42 -4.77 0.05 0.37
N VAL A 43 -4.54 0.84 -0.69
CA VAL A 43 -3.91 2.16 -0.56
C VAL A 43 -4.73 3.05 0.38
N ASP A 44 -6.05 2.98 0.25
CA ASP A 44 -7.00 3.71 1.08
C ASP A 44 -6.93 3.35 2.58
N THR A 45 -6.55 2.12 2.95
CA THR A 45 -6.38 1.74 4.36
C THR A 45 -4.97 1.91 4.87
N ILE A 46 -3.96 1.76 4.00
CA ILE A 46 -2.54 1.94 4.34
C ILE A 46 -2.22 3.42 4.61
N LEU A 47 -2.62 4.35 3.73
CA LEU A 47 -2.23 5.76 3.82
C LEU A 47 -2.59 6.44 5.15
N PRO A 48 -3.80 6.26 5.73
CA PRO A 48 -4.14 6.82 7.03
C PRO A 48 -3.30 6.22 8.17
N ARG A 49 -2.79 4.98 8.02
CA ARG A 49 -1.98 4.30 9.03
C ARG A 49 -0.50 4.67 8.95
N LEU A 50 -0.01 5.14 7.78
CA LEU A 50 1.37 5.62 7.63
C LEU A 50 1.72 6.80 8.56
N LYS A 51 0.72 7.58 9.00
CA LYS A 51 0.91 8.66 9.98
C LYS A 51 1.26 8.14 11.38
N GLU A 52 0.90 6.91 11.69
CA GLU A 52 1.15 6.23 12.96
C GLU A 52 2.46 5.41 12.91
N CYS A 53 2.97 5.14 11.70
CA CYS A 53 4.27 4.50 11.50
C CYS A 53 5.44 5.46 11.79
N SER A 54 6.48 4.94 12.43
CA SER A 54 7.74 5.67 12.68
C SER A 54 8.92 5.10 11.90
N SER A 55 8.73 3.95 11.23
CA SER A 55 9.77 3.25 10.49
C SER A 55 9.21 2.40 9.36
N ALA A 56 10.05 2.01 8.40
CA ALA A 56 9.68 1.05 7.35
C ALA A 56 9.25 -0.31 7.93
N LEU A 57 9.74 -0.69 9.11
CA LEU A 57 9.31 -1.90 9.81
C LEU A 57 7.84 -1.81 10.26
N ASP A 58 7.41 -0.64 10.73
CA ASP A 58 6.01 -0.42 11.10
C ASP A 58 5.12 -0.44 9.85
N VAL A 59 5.59 0.16 8.75
CA VAL A 59 4.91 0.12 7.45
C VAL A 59 4.76 -1.32 6.98
N ARG A 60 5.80 -2.15 7.10
CA ARG A 60 5.78 -3.57 6.70
C ARG A 60 4.66 -4.33 7.40
N LYS A 61 4.55 -4.15 8.73
CA LYS A 61 3.48 -4.76 9.54
C LYS A 61 2.10 -4.27 9.12
N VAL A 62 1.96 -2.97 8.85
CA VAL A 62 0.69 -2.40 8.38
C VAL A 62 0.29 -3.02 7.04
N ILE A 63 1.19 -3.05 6.05
CA ILE A 63 0.88 -3.59 4.73
C ILE A 63 0.52 -5.08 4.84
N HIS A 64 1.32 -5.89 5.56
CA HIS A 64 1.00 -7.31 5.77
C HIS A 64 -0.36 -7.51 6.45
N GLN A 65 -0.67 -6.74 7.49
CA GLN A 65 -1.97 -6.82 8.17
C GLN A 65 -3.14 -6.49 7.23
N GLU A 66 -3.01 -5.45 6.42
CA GLU A 66 -4.06 -5.10 5.46
C GLU A 66 -4.21 -6.22 4.42
N PHE A 67 -3.12 -6.73 3.87
CA PHE A 67 -3.17 -7.83 2.90
C PHE A 67 -3.77 -9.11 3.48
N VAL A 68 -3.47 -9.46 4.74
CA VAL A 68 -4.12 -10.58 5.44
C VAL A 68 -5.62 -10.36 5.62
N VAL A 69 -6.06 -9.12 5.85
CA VAL A 69 -7.50 -8.80 5.97
C VAL A 69 -8.22 -8.91 4.62
N TRP A 70 -7.55 -8.55 3.52
CA TRP A 70 -8.14 -8.56 2.18
C TRP A 70 -8.07 -9.92 1.49
N PHE A 71 -7.00 -10.69 1.70
CA PHE A 71 -6.68 -11.92 0.97
C PHE A 71 -6.61 -13.18 1.85
N ASP A 72 -6.87 -13.08 3.15
CA ASP A 72 -6.58 -14.12 4.14
C ASP A 72 -5.07 -14.43 4.30
N ALA A 73 -4.70 -15.02 5.44
CA ALA A 73 -3.31 -15.25 5.80
C ALA A 73 -2.60 -16.29 4.92
N GLU A 74 -3.35 -17.19 4.28
CA GLU A 74 -2.80 -18.24 3.41
C GLU A 74 -2.32 -17.66 2.07
N GLU A 75 -3.08 -16.73 1.49
CA GLU A 75 -2.71 -16.10 0.22
C GLU A 75 -1.74 -14.94 0.43
N ALA A 76 -1.87 -14.17 1.53
CA ALA A 76 -1.06 -12.98 1.78
C ALA A 76 0.45 -13.24 1.98
N GLY A 77 0.88 -14.48 2.16
CA GLY A 77 2.29 -14.83 2.32
C GLY A 77 2.93 -14.32 3.62
N SER A 78 4.27 -14.28 3.65
CA SER A 78 5.04 -13.92 4.83
C SER A 78 5.21 -12.41 4.96
N GLU A 79 5.21 -11.87 6.18
CA GLU A 79 5.52 -10.46 6.44
C GLU A 79 6.87 -10.03 5.80
N GLN A 80 7.82 -10.96 5.69
CA GLN A 80 9.14 -10.70 5.10
C GLN A 80 9.07 -10.33 3.61
N ASP A 81 8.07 -10.84 2.88
CA ASP A 81 7.90 -10.58 1.45
C ASP A 81 7.56 -9.10 1.18
N TYR A 82 7.04 -8.41 2.20
CA TYR A 82 6.67 -6.99 2.14
C TYR A 82 7.83 -6.04 2.50
N GLU A 83 9.02 -6.54 2.81
CA GLU A 83 10.13 -5.71 3.29
C GLU A 83 10.55 -4.65 2.28
N THR A 84 10.71 -5.01 1.00
CA THR A 84 11.13 -4.08 -0.05
C THR A 84 10.06 -3.01 -0.32
N ILE A 85 8.78 -3.40 -0.39
CA ILE A 85 7.66 -2.47 -0.61
C ILE A 85 7.53 -1.51 0.55
N ALA A 86 7.63 -2.01 1.79
CA ALA A 86 7.51 -1.18 2.97
C ALA A 86 8.60 -0.10 3.02
N GLN A 87 9.82 -0.42 2.59
CA GLN A 87 10.91 0.55 2.47
C GLN A 87 10.60 1.61 1.41
N GLU A 88 10.08 1.22 0.24
CA GLU A 88 9.73 2.14 -0.83
C GLU A 88 8.55 3.06 -0.44
N VAL A 89 7.49 2.49 0.14
CA VAL A 89 6.33 3.24 0.63
C VAL A 89 6.74 4.21 1.74
N TRP A 90 7.59 3.79 2.68
CA TRP A 90 8.11 4.66 3.72
C TRP A 90 8.98 5.79 3.15
N ALA A 91 9.83 5.50 2.17
CA ALA A 91 10.62 6.52 1.50
C ALA A 91 9.74 7.54 0.74
N ALA A 92 8.68 7.09 0.08
CA ALA A 92 7.71 7.96 -0.57
C ALA A 92 6.98 8.85 0.44
N TRP A 93 6.57 8.30 1.59
CA TRP A 93 5.95 9.04 2.68
C TRP A 93 6.86 10.13 3.25
N LEU A 94 8.12 9.80 3.52
CA LEU A 94 9.09 10.77 4.01
C LEU A 94 9.33 11.91 3.01
N LYS A 95 9.38 11.60 1.71
CA LYS A 95 9.49 12.62 0.64
C LYS A 95 8.26 13.50 0.56
N ALA A 96 7.06 12.95 0.73
CA ALA A 96 5.81 13.71 0.68
C ALA A 96 5.61 14.62 1.92
N LYS A 97 6.24 14.30 3.05
CA LYS A 97 6.25 15.15 4.25
C LYS A 97 7.22 16.33 4.19
N ASN A 98 8.13 16.36 3.22
CA ASN A 98 9.27 17.25 3.17
C ASN A 98 9.09 18.34 2.11
#